data_AF-A0A1E7I0Y5-F1
#
_entry.id   AF-A0A1E7I0Y5-F1
#
_cell.length_a   1.000
_cell.length_b   1.000
_cell.length_c   1.000
_cell.angle_alpha   90.00
_cell.angle_beta   90.00
_cell.angle_gamma   90.00
#
_symmetry.space_group_name_H-M   'P 1'
#
loop_
_entity.id
_entity.type
_entity.pdbx_description
1 polymer ?
#
loop_
_entity_poly.entity_id
_entity_poly.type
_entity_poly.pdbx_seq_one_letter_code
_entity_poly.pdbx_strand_id
1 'polypeptide(L)'
;MIKKQLLAKLITLIFILLMAGCSSHDVKPAVPITVFNPSSGTFNARIVLFQLNGAGRVQNLESGIVPIAQNAITTLEGIGYHYTPDGPVNYLIEARIGSLSPKLVAQGASERVGFGVGSYGGLSYFRKYPVIVTQWTPEMQRIKSGPDSCFITMQILIKELKDQREEVVYYGTPTPMEVPSELGCPFSECDQGASQALSNYLLKIFTPAVRQ
;
A
#
# COMPACT_ATOMS: atom_id res chain seq x y z
N MET A 1 -55.84 -17.81 -10.80
CA MET A 1 -55.14 -16.50 -10.64
C MET A 1 -54.10 -16.48 -9.51
N ILE A 2 -54.33 -17.16 -8.38
CA ILE A 2 -53.48 -17.11 -7.17
C ILE A 2 -52.02 -17.55 -7.40
N LYS A 3 -51.76 -18.57 -8.24
CA LYS A 3 -50.40 -19.07 -8.53
C LYS A 3 -49.50 -18.06 -9.25
N LYS A 4 -50.06 -17.22 -10.14
CA LYS A 4 -49.29 -16.22 -10.90
C LYS A 4 -48.85 -15.04 -10.02
N GLN A 5 -49.70 -14.65 -9.06
CA GLN A 5 -49.39 -13.57 -8.12
C GLN A 5 -48.35 -13.99 -7.06
N LEU A 6 -48.38 -15.25 -6.63
CA LEU A 6 -47.35 -15.79 -5.72
C LEU A 6 -45.98 -15.86 -6.41
N LEU A 7 -45.95 -16.29 -7.67
CA LEU A 7 -44.72 -16.36 -8.45
C LEU A 7 -44.13 -14.96 -8.69
N ALA A 8 -44.96 -13.98 -9.01
CA ALA A 8 -44.53 -12.60 -9.19
C ALA A 8 -43.92 -12.03 -7.90
N LYS A 9 -44.57 -12.21 -6.74
CA LYS A 9 -44.04 -11.75 -5.45
C LYS A 9 -42.71 -12.42 -5.07
N LEU A 10 -42.56 -13.71 -5.36
CA LEU A 10 -41.32 -14.45 -5.10
C LEU A 10 -40.17 -13.91 -5.96
N ILE A 11 -40.42 -13.68 -7.25
CA ILE A 11 -39.43 -13.11 -8.18
C ILE A 11 -39.02 -11.70 -7.73
N THR A 12 -39.97 -10.86 -7.30
CA THR A 12 -39.67 -9.53 -6.79
C THR A 12 -38.82 -9.58 -5.52
N LEU A 13 -39.13 -10.50 -4.59
CA LEU A 13 -38.36 -10.67 -3.36
C LEU A 13 -36.92 -11.12 -3.63
N ILE A 14 -36.73 -12.04 -4.58
CA ILE A 14 -35.40 -12.50 -5.00
C ILE A 14 -34.59 -11.36 -5.63
N PHE A 15 -35.21 -10.52 -6.46
CA PHE A 15 -34.54 -9.34 -7.03
C PHE A 15 -34.13 -8.32 -5.96
N ILE A 16 -34.97 -8.08 -4.95
CA ILE A 16 -34.64 -7.18 -3.83
C ILE A 16 -33.47 -7.73 -3.00
N LEU A 17 -33.46 -9.03 -2.74
CA LEU A 17 -32.36 -9.70 -2.02
C LEU A 17 -31.04 -9.67 -2.81
N LEU A 18 -31.09 -9.79 -4.13
CA LEU A 18 -29.91 -9.69 -5.00
C LEU A 18 -29.37 -8.25 -5.07
N MET A 19 -30.21 -7.22 -4.91
CA MET A 19 -29.76 -5.82 -4.87
C MET A 19 -29.22 -5.37 -3.50
N ALA A 20 -29.51 -6.11 -2.41
CA ALA A 20 -28.94 -5.85 -1.09
C ALA A 20 -27.48 -6.34 -0.96
N GLY A 21 -26.93 -6.98 -1.99
CA GLY A 21 -25.58 -7.51 -2.05
C GLY A 21 -24.50 -6.51 -2.49
N CYS A 22 -24.70 -5.21 -2.36
CA CYS A 22 -23.59 -4.26 -2.39
C CYS A 22 -22.88 -4.33 -1.03
N SER A 23 -21.99 -5.32 -0.87
CA SER A 23 -21.03 -5.32 0.22
C SER A 23 -20.24 -4.02 0.13
N SER A 24 -20.61 -3.07 1.00
CA SER A 24 -19.76 -1.98 1.44
C SER A 24 -18.44 -2.61 1.86
N HIS A 25 -17.46 -2.57 0.97
CA HIS A 25 -16.10 -2.87 1.36
C HIS A 25 -15.66 -1.72 2.26
N ASP A 26 -15.60 -1.97 3.57
CA ASP A 26 -15.10 -1.01 4.54
C ASP A 26 -13.61 -0.76 4.27
N VAL A 27 -13.35 0.29 3.49
CA VAL A 27 -12.01 0.84 3.34
C VAL A 27 -11.72 1.60 4.62
N LYS A 28 -10.85 1.08 5.49
CA LYS A 28 -10.39 1.87 6.64
C LYS A 28 -9.52 3.01 6.11
N PRO A 29 -9.78 4.26 6.50
CA PRO A 29 -8.95 5.38 6.11
C PRO A 29 -7.52 5.20 6.64
N ALA A 30 -6.54 5.82 5.97
CA ALA A 30 -5.18 5.86 6.49
C ALA A 30 -5.15 6.50 7.89
N VAL A 31 -4.28 6.00 8.77
CA VAL A 31 -4.10 6.63 10.08
C VAL A 31 -3.47 8.00 9.81
N PRO A 32 -4.09 9.12 10.23
CA PRO A 32 -3.49 10.42 10.02
C PRO A 32 -2.10 10.45 10.66
N ILE A 33 -1.10 10.96 9.95
CA ILE A 33 0.28 11.09 10.46
C ILE A 33 0.29 11.83 11.80
N THR A 34 -0.64 12.77 12.01
CA THR A 34 -0.80 13.55 13.24
C THR A 34 -1.21 12.73 14.46
N VAL A 35 -1.72 11.50 14.28
CA VAL A 35 -2.14 10.60 15.38
C VAL A 35 -1.01 9.65 15.78
N PHE A 36 -0.09 9.33 14.87
CA PHE A 36 1.06 8.52 15.18
C PHE A 36 2.15 9.39 15.82
N ASN A 37 2.44 9.14 17.09
CA ASN A 37 3.46 9.85 17.86
C ASN A 37 4.47 8.85 18.42
N PRO A 38 5.43 8.40 17.59
CA PRO A 38 6.38 7.38 18.01
C PRO A 38 7.34 7.95 19.06
N SER A 39 7.55 7.19 20.13
CA SER A 39 8.72 7.40 20.99
C SER A 39 9.97 6.85 20.31
N SER A 40 11.15 7.39 20.65
CA SER A 40 12.43 6.79 20.27
C SER A 40 12.48 5.33 20.72
N GLY A 41 13.19 4.50 19.96
CA GLY A 41 13.24 3.07 20.21
C GLY A 41 13.97 2.28 19.13
N THR A 42 13.88 0.97 19.22
CA THR A 42 14.45 0.04 18.24
C THR A 42 13.44 -0.31 17.16
N PHE A 43 13.92 -0.60 15.95
CA PHE A 43 13.06 -0.99 14.83
C PHE A 43 13.68 -2.10 13.98
N ASN A 44 12.82 -2.84 13.29
CA ASN A 44 13.19 -3.69 12.17
C ASN A 44 12.34 -3.31 10.95
N ALA A 45 12.92 -3.40 9.76
CA ALA A 45 12.31 -2.98 8.52
C ALA A 45 12.32 -4.12 7.50
N ARG A 46 11.17 -4.38 6.91
CA ARG A 46 11.00 -5.30 5.78
C ARG A 46 10.57 -4.50 4.56
N ILE A 47 11.33 -4.61 3.49
CA ILE A 47 11.00 -3.97 2.21
C ILE A 47 10.63 -5.03 1.19
N VAL A 48 9.44 -4.87 0.61
CA VAL A 48 8.93 -5.72 -0.46
C VAL A 48 8.88 -4.90 -1.73
N LEU A 49 9.68 -5.28 -2.72
CA LEU A 49 9.74 -4.64 -4.02
C LEU A 49 8.95 -5.46 -5.04
N PHE A 50 8.21 -4.79 -5.92
CA PHE A 50 7.49 -5.44 -7.01
C PHE A 50 7.39 -4.56 -8.25
N GLN A 51 7.13 -5.17 -9.38
CA GLN A 51 6.83 -4.50 -10.65
C GLN A 51 5.73 -5.26 -11.40
N LEU A 52 5.32 -4.76 -12.56
CA LEU A 52 4.47 -5.52 -13.48
C LEU A 52 5.29 -6.08 -14.64
N ASN A 53 5.01 -7.32 -15.03
CA ASN A 53 5.52 -7.87 -16.28
C ASN A 53 4.71 -7.36 -17.49
N GLY A 54 5.13 -7.72 -18.71
CA GLY A 54 4.46 -7.31 -19.95
C GLY A 54 3.00 -7.77 -20.10
N ALA A 55 2.52 -8.68 -19.23
CA ALA A 55 1.12 -9.09 -19.16
C ALA A 55 0.33 -8.37 -18.06
N GLY A 56 0.91 -7.35 -17.41
CA GLY A 56 0.31 -6.61 -16.30
C GLY A 56 0.20 -7.42 -15.00
N ARG A 57 0.93 -8.54 -14.87
CA ARG A 57 0.94 -9.37 -13.66
C ARG A 57 2.06 -8.94 -12.72
N VAL A 58 1.79 -9.04 -11.42
CA VAL A 58 2.75 -8.71 -10.36
C VAL A 58 3.94 -9.65 -10.44
N GLN A 59 5.13 -9.07 -10.42
CA GLN A 59 6.39 -9.76 -10.24
C GLN A 59 7.06 -9.22 -8.98
N ASN A 60 7.20 -10.06 -7.96
CA ASN A 60 8.02 -9.74 -6.80
C ASN A 60 9.49 -9.72 -7.23
N LEU A 61 10.21 -8.74 -6.73
CA LEU A 61 11.65 -8.63 -6.92
C LEU A 61 12.32 -9.16 -5.66
N GLU A 62 13.33 -10.02 -5.81
CA GLU A 62 14.07 -10.55 -4.67
C GLU A 62 14.66 -9.38 -3.87
N SER A 63 14.16 -9.19 -2.65
CA SER A 63 14.70 -8.22 -1.72
C SER A 63 15.88 -8.86 -1.00
N GLY A 64 17.09 -8.71 -1.54
CA GLY A 64 18.29 -8.68 -0.69
C GLY A 64 18.23 -7.47 0.25
N ILE A 65 19.27 -7.21 1.04
CA ILE A 65 19.46 -5.87 1.62
C ILE A 65 19.77 -4.93 0.45
N VAL A 66 18.72 -4.49 -0.23
CA VAL A 66 18.78 -3.57 -1.38
C VAL A 66 19.15 -2.18 -0.86
N PRO A 67 19.76 -1.30 -1.68
CA PRO A 67 20.10 0.07 -1.30
C PRO A 67 18.94 0.84 -0.65
N ILE A 68 17.69 0.59 -1.08
CA ILE A 68 16.48 1.17 -0.47
C ILE A 68 16.35 0.80 1.02
N ALA A 69 16.59 -0.46 1.38
CA ALA A 69 16.48 -0.91 2.78
C ALA A 69 17.55 -0.26 3.64
N GLN A 70 18.78 -0.20 3.13
CA GLN A 70 19.87 0.47 3.83
C GLN A 70 19.58 1.97 4.00
N ASN A 71 19.05 2.65 2.97
CA ASN A 71 18.70 4.06 3.05
C ASN A 71 17.58 4.30 4.06
N ALA A 72 16.55 3.46 4.10
CA ALA A 72 15.49 3.54 5.10
C ALA A 72 16.02 3.37 6.53
N ILE A 73 16.93 2.41 6.73
CA ILE A 73 17.61 2.17 8.01
C ILE A 73 18.41 3.40 8.42
N THR A 74 19.33 3.86 7.58
CA THR A 74 20.18 5.04 7.85
C THR A 74 19.35 6.29 8.13
N THR A 75 18.21 6.44 7.44
CA THR A 75 17.30 7.59 7.63
C THR A 75 16.73 7.61 9.06
N LEU A 76 16.23 6.47 9.55
CA LEU A 76 15.65 6.36 10.89
C LEU A 76 16.74 6.41 11.99
N GLU A 77 17.91 5.82 11.73
CA GLU A 77 19.07 5.96 12.62
C GLU A 77 19.52 7.41 12.76
N GLY A 78 19.50 8.17 11.66
CA GLY A 78 19.81 9.60 11.66
C GLY A 78 18.89 10.47 12.52
N ILE A 79 17.70 9.99 12.89
CA ILE A 79 16.75 10.69 13.76
C ILE A 79 16.58 10.01 15.14
N GLY A 80 17.50 9.12 15.52
CA GLY A 80 17.59 8.58 16.88
C GLY A 80 16.83 7.29 17.16
N TYR A 81 16.41 6.56 16.13
CA TYR A 81 15.94 5.17 16.25
C TYR A 81 17.11 4.20 16.03
N HIS A 82 17.00 2.96 16.49
CA HIS A 82 18.09 1.99 16.38
C HIS A 82 17.65 0.73 15.63
N TYR A 83 18.37 0.36 14.58
CA TYR A 83 18.05 -0.83 13.81
C TYR A 83 18.44 -2.08 14.59
N THR A 84 17.55 -3.07 14.63
CA THR A 84 17.79 -4.35 15.33
C THR A 84 17.15 -5.49 14.52
N PRO A 85 17.91 -6.19 13.66
CA PRO A 85 17.36 -7.21 12.77
C PRO A 85 16.90 -8.47 13.50
N ASP A 86 17.63 -8.89 14.54
CA ASP A 86 17.48 -10.20 15.20
C ASP A 86 17.15 -10.10 16.69
N GLY A 87 16.47 -9.01 17.11
CA GLY A 87 16.19 -8.74 18.52
C GLY A 87 14.81 -8.13 18.77
N PRO A 88 14.45 -7.89 20.04
CA PRO A 88 13.19 -7.24 20.38
C PRO A 88 13.21 -5.80 19.85
N VAL A 89 12.17 -5.46 19.08
CA VAL A 89 12.01 -4.12 18.51
C VAL A 89 10.75 -3.44 19.03
N ASN A 90 10.79 -2.12 19.15
CA ASN A 90 9.59 -1.34 19.45
C ASN A 90 8.69 -1.24 18.21
N TYR A 91 9.27 -1.16 17.02
CA TYR A 91 8.54 -1.00 15.77
C TYR A 91 8.94 -2.05 14.72
N LEU A 92 7.94 -2.69 14.12
CA LEU A 92 8.10 -3.45 12.89
C LEU A 92 7.54 -2.65 11.73
N ILE A 93 8.39 -2.31 10.77
CA ILE A 93 8.04 -1.50 9.59
C ILE A 93 8.01 -2.42 8.39
N GLU A 94 6.90 -2.44 7.65
CA GLU A 94 6.85 -3.04 6.31
C GLU A 94 6.55 -1.96 5.28
N ALA A 95 7.45 -1.79 4.32
CA ALA A 95 7.27 -0.94 3.16
C ALA A 95 7.12 -1.81 1.92
N ARG A 96 6.00 -1.66 1.20
CA ARG A 96 5.77 -2.30 -0.09
C ARG A 96 5.85 -1.25 -1.17
N ILE A 97 6.73 -1.44 -2.13
CA ILE A 97 7.05 -0.41 -3.14
C ILE A 97 6.94 -1.04 -4.52
N GLY A 98 6.15 -0.42 -5.37
CA GLY A 98 5.88 -0.88 -6.73
C GLY A 98 6.29 0.15 -7.76
N SER A 99 6.92 -0.29 -8.85
CA SER A 99 7.04 0.50 -10.08
C SER A 99 6.00 0.02 -11.09
N LEU A 100 5.08 0.89 -11.48
CA LEU A 100 3.89 0.52 -12.23
C LEU A 100 3.66 1.44 -13.44
N SER A 101 3.36 0.83 -14.59
CA SER A 101 2.74 1.51 -15.74
C SER A 101 1.22 1.48 -15.58
N PRO A 102 0.53 2.62 -15.46
CA PRO A 102 -0.92 2.69 -15.35
C PRO A 102 -1.66 1.96 -16.48
N LYS A 103 -1.09 1.96 -17.69
CA LYS A 103 -1.65 1.24 -18.84
C LYS A 103 -1.56 -0.27 -18.67
N LEU A 104 -0.42 -0.79 -18.19
CA LEU A 104 -0.26 -2.22 -17.91
C LEU A 104 -1.12 -2.68 -16.73
N VAL A 105 -1.20 -1.88 -15.66
CA VAL A 105 -2.08 -2.15 -14.51
C VAL A 105 -3.54 -2.33 -14.97
N ALA A 106 -3.95 -1.58 -16.00
CA ALA A 106 -5.30 -1.63 -16.55
C ALA A 106 -5.55 -2.70 -17.62
N GLN A 107 -4.51 -3.28 -18.22
CA GLN A 107 -4.62 -4.31 -19.27
C GLN A 107 -4.69 -5.74 -18.71
N GLY A 108 -4.09 -5.99 -17.55
CA GLY A 108 -3.98 -7.34 -16.99
C GLY A 108 -5.27 -7.85 -16.35
N ALA A 109 -5.34 -9.17 -16.15
CA ALA A 109 -6.14 -9.81 -15.10
C ALA A 109 -5.59 -9.42 -13.71
N SER A 110 -5.44 -8.12 -13.46
CA SER A 110 -4.70 -7.55 -12.37
C SER A 110 -5.33 -8.02 -11.07
N GLU A 111 -4.54 -8.74 -10.27
CA GLU A 111 -4.84 -9.05 -8.88
C GLU A 111 -4.91 -7.76 -8.07
N ARG A 112 -5.92 -6.91 -8.32
CA ARG A 112 -6.23 -5.71 -7.52
C ARG A 112 -4.98 -4.88 -7.16
N VAL A 113 -3.99 -4.70 -8.02
CA VAL A 113 -2.80 -3.85 -7.74
C VAL A 113 -2.98 -2.49 -8.36
N GLY A 114 -2.58 -1.43 -7.65
CA GLY A 114 -2.63 -0.06 -8.17
C GLY A 114 -2.12 0.97 -7.17
N PHE A 115 -2.49 2.23 -7.39
CA PHE A 115 -2.21 3.32 -6.46
C PHE A 115 -3.11 3.30 -5.21
N GLY A 116 -2.58 2.89 -4.07
CA GLY A 116 -3.33 2.82 -2.82
C GLY A 116 -3.93 4.17 -2.39
N VAL A 117 -5.25 4.19 -2.13
CA VAL A 117 -5.96 5.26 -1.41
C VAL A 117 -6.85 4.58 -0.36
N GLY A 118 -6.34 4.44 0.84
CA GLY A 118 -7.03 3.75 1.94
C GLY A 118 -6.67 2.26 2.06
N SER A 119 -7.20 1.59 3.08
CA SER A 119 -6.80 0.24 3.50
C SER A 119 -7.95 -0.77 3.41
N TYR A 120 -7.66 -2.00 2.97
CA TYR A 120 -8.63 -3.10 2.98
C TYR A 120 -8.68 -3.76 4.36
N GLY A 121 -9.90 -4.06 4.85
CA GLY A 121 -10.16 -4.67 6.15
C GLY A 121 -9.21 -5.82 6.54
N GLY A 122 -8.79 -5.82 7.81
CA GLY A 122 -7.95 -6.85 8.42
C GLY A 122 -6.45 -6.71 8.09
N LEU A 123 -5.81 -5.64 8.55
CA LEU A 123 -4.35 -5.43 8.38
C LEU A 123 -3.53 -5.88 9.60
N SER A 124 -3.98 -6.86 10.38
CA SER A 124 -3.19 -7.37 11.52
C SER A 124 -1.91 -8.13 11.12
N TYR A 125 -1.67 -8.34 9.81
CA TYR A 125 -0.54 -9.13 9.32
C TYR A 125 0.19 -8.44 8.16
N PHE A 126 1.51 -8.60 8.15
CA PHE A 126 2.36 -8.40 7.00
C PHE A 126 1.91 -9.34 5.88
N ARG A 127 1.33 -8.77 4.81
CA ARG A 127 0.78 -9.57 3.70
C ARG A 127 1.92 -9.98 2.78
N LYS A 128 1.79 -11.17 2.18
CA LYS A 128 2.68 -11.64 1.11
C LYS A 128 2.42 -10.96 -0.25
N TYR A 129 1.34 -10.18 -0.35
CA TYR A 129 0.84 -9.58 -1.59
C TYR A 129 1.11 -8.06 -1.66
N PRO A 130 1.29 -7.47 -2.86
CA PRO A 130 1.68 -6.07 -3.12
C PRO A 130 0.63 -5.03 -2.69
N VAL A 131 0.84 -3.76 -3.07
CA VAL A 131 -0.12 -2.66 -2.83
C VAL A 131 -1.44 -2.97 -3.55
N ILE A 132 -2.50 -3.22 -2.77
CA ILE A 132 -3.82 -3.59 -3.30
C ILE A 132 -4.69 -2.33 -3.46
N VAL A 133 -5.24 -2.12 -4.65
CA VAL A 133 -6.29 -1.15 -4.97
C VAL A 133 -7.57 -1.87 -5.33
N THR A 134 -8.63 -1.51 -4.62
CA THR A 134 -9.98 -2.02 -4.86
C THR A 134 -10.76 -1.16 -5.85
N GLN A 135 -10.41 0.13 -6.01
CA GLN A 135 -11.08 1.07 -6.91
C GLN A 135 -10.11 2.08 -7.53
N TRP A 136 -10.23 2.27 -8.85
CA TRP A 136 -9.52 3.31 -9.57
C TRP A 136 -10.13 4.69 -9.24
N THR A 137 -9.32 5.62 -8.72
CA THR A 137 -9.77 7.01 -8.52
C THR A 137 -9.87 7.72 -9.87
N PRO A 138 -10.64 8.82 -9.97
CA PRO A 138 -10.66 9.65 -11.17
C PRO A 138 -9.27 10.10 -11.62
N GLU A 139 -8.37 10.38 -10.67
CA GLU A 139 -6.98 10.73 -10.94
C GLU A 139 -6.22 9.57 -11.59
N MET A 140 -6.35 8.35 -11.06
CA MET A 140 -5.72 7.18 -11.66
C MET A 140 -6.28 6.87 -13.07
N GLN A 141 -7.58 7.12 -13.30
CA GLN A 141 -8.20 6.97 -14.63
C GLN A 141 -7.67 7.99 -15.64
N ARG A 142 -7.48 9.24 -15.20
CA ARG A 142 -6.85 10.29 -16.00
C ARG A 142 -5.42 9.90 -16.38
N ILE A 143 -4.64 9.45 -15.40
CA ILE A 143 -3.27 8.98 -15.57
C ILE A 143 -3.20 7.80 -16.56
N LYS A 144 -4.08 6.79 -16.39
CA LYS A 144 -4.20 5.65 -17.32
C LYS A 144 -4.43 6.09 -18.77
N SER A 145 -5.21 7.14 -18.98
CA SER A 145 -5.59 7.62 -20.32
C SER A 145 -4.56 8.60 -20.91
N GLY A 146 -3.51 8.93 -20.15
CA GLY A 146 -2.45 9.85 -20.54
C GLY A 146 -1.32 9.21 -21.37
N PRO A 147 -0.23 9.96 -21.61
CA PRO A 147 0.99 9.41 -22.21
C PRO A 147 1.56 8.27 -21.36
N ASP A 148 2.46 7.48 -21.94
CA ASP A 148 3.16 6.45 -21.18
C ASP A 148 4.03 7.10 -20.10
N SER A 149 3.77 6.74 -18.86
CA SER A 149 4.63 7.12 -17.73
C SER A 149 4.62 6.06 -16.64
N CYS A 150 5.65 6.11 -15.82
CA CYS A 150 5.86 5.19 -14.72
C CYS A 150 5.58 5.89 -13.41
N PHE A 151 5.01 5.13 -12.48
CA PHE A 151 4.70 5.64 -11.16
C PHE A 151 5.22 4.70 -10.09
N ILE A 152 5.79 5.30 -9.06
CA ILE A 152 6.11 4.64 -7.82
C ILE A 152 4.85 4.67 -6.94
N THR A 153 4.40 3.49 -6.53
CA THR A 153 3.37 3.35 -5.49
C THR A 153 3.97 2.76 -4.22
N MET A 154 3.47 3.19 -3.07
CA MET A 154 3.95 2.73 -1.77
C MET A 154 2.80 2.43 -0.82
N GLN A 155 3.00 1.42 0.01
CA GLN A 155 2.19 1.16 1.20
C GLN A 155 3.14 0.91 2.37
N ILE A 156 2.92 1.64 3.46
CA ILE A 156 3.67 1.48 4.70
C ILE A 156 2.73 0.99 5.80
N LEU A 157 3.17 -0.05 6.49
CA LEU A 157 2.54 -0.57 7.70
C LEU A 157 3.55 -0.51 8.84
N ILE A 158 3.17 0.06 9.98
CA ILE A 158 3.99 0.06 11.19
C ILE A 158 3.19 -0.64 12.29
N LYS A 159 3.81 -1.66 12.88
CA LYS A 159 3.34 -2.29 14.10
C LYS A 159 4.17 -1.79 15.27
N GLU A 160 3.51 -1.48 16.38
CA GLU A 160 4.16 -1.31 17.67
C GLU A 160 4.10 -2.64 18.43
N LEU A 161 5.23 -2.99 19.04
CA LEU A 161 5.40 -4.16 19.90
C LEU A 161 5.57 -3.65 21.33
N LYS A 162 4.48 -3.63 22.10
CA LYS A 162 4.48 -3.19 23.49
C LYS A 162 3.77 -4.22 24.36
N ASP A 163 4.41 -4.61 25.46
CA ASP A 163 3.83 -5.54 26.45
C ASP A 163 3.25 -6.83 25.84
N GLN A 164 3.97 -7.42 24.87
CA GLN A 164 3.56 -8.61 24.10
C GLN A 164 2.27 -8.45 23.27
N ARG A 165 1.81 -7.22 23.04
CA ARG A 165 0.73 -6.91 22.09
C ARG A 165 1.33 -6.37 20.80
N GLU A 166 0.89 -6.96 19.68
CA GLU A 166 1.14 -6.45 18.34
C GLU A 166 -0.06 -5.62 17.90
N GLU A 167 0.14 -4.31 17.75
CA GLU A 167 -0.88 -3.42 17.22
C GLU A 167 -0.36 -2.69 15.98
N VAL A 168 -1.18 -2.60 14.94
CA VAL A 168 -0.89 -1.70 13.81
C VAL A 168 -1.18 -0.28 14.25
N VAL A 169 -0.11 0.47 14.50
CA VAL A 169 -0.17 1.86 14.96
C VAL A 169 -0.16 2.87 13.81
N TYR A 170 0.29 2.45 12.63
CA TYR A 170 0.24 3.28 11.44
C TYR A 170 0.02 2.47 10.16
N TYR A 171 -0.78 3.05 9.28
CA TYR A 171 -0.96 2.60 7.91
C TYR A 171 -1.05 3.83 7.00
N GLY A 172 -0.21 3.87 5.97
CA GLY A 172 -0.17 4.98 5.02
C GLY A 172 0.11 4.51 3.60
N THR A 173 -0.56 5.16 2.65
CA THR A 173 -0.32 5.01 1.21
C THR A 173 0.01 6.39 0.66
N PRO A 174 1.31 6.77 0.58
CA PRO A 174 1.74 8.02 -0.03
C PRO A 174 1.12 8.22 -1.41
N THR A 175 0.90 9.47 -1.79
CA THR A 175 0.52 9.81 -3.17
C THR A 175 1.54 9.22 -4.14
N PRO A 176 1.11 8.57 -5.23
CA PRO A 176 2.00 8.05 -6.24
C PRO A 176 2.91 9.14 -6.82
N MET A 177 4.16 8.78 -7.10
CA MET A 177 5.14 9.68 -7.69
C MET A 177 5.41 9.26 -9.12
N GLU A 178 5.28 10.19 -10.07
CA GLU A 178 5.69 9.97 -11.46
C GLU A 178 7.21 9.98 -11.59
N VAL A 179 7.75 9.07 -12.38
CA VAL A 179 9.17 8.98 -12.70
C VAL A 179 9.39 8.90 -14.21
N PRO A 180 10.41 9.58 -14.74
CA PRO A 180 10.73 9.56 -16.16
C PRO A 180 11.33 8.20 -16.52
N SER A 181 10.56 7.35 -17.20
CA SER A 181 10.96 5.98 -17.57
C SER A 181 10.16 5.49 -18.79
N GLU A 182 10.71 4.52 -19.51
CA GLU A 182 10.13 3.93 -20.71
C GLU A 182 8.98 2.93 -20.43
N LEU A 183 8.39 2.40 -21.50
CA LEU A 183 7.26 1.48 -21.48
C LEU A 183 7.60 0.18 -20.72
N GLY A 184 6.93 -0.08 -19.59
CA GLY A 184 7.10 -1.31 -18.80
C GLY A 184 7.52 -1.09 -17.35
N CYS A 185 8.10 0.07 -17.04
CA CYS A 185 8.44 0.50 -15.68
C CYS A 185 9.27 -0.52 -14.89
N PRO A 186 10.44 -0.95 -15.41
CA PRO A 186 11.32 -1.81 -14.63
C PRO A 186 11.73 -1.08 -13.34
N PHE A 187 11.72 -1.79 -12.23
CA PHE A 187 11.99 -1.18 -10.93
C PHE A 187 13.41 -0.58 -10.84
N SER A 188 14.37 -1.11 -11.60
CA SER A 188 15.73 -0.57 -11.70
C SER A 188 15.80 0.90 -12.11
N GLU A 189 14.83 1.38 -12.89
CA GLU A 189 14.76 2.80 -13.30
C GLU A 189 14.08 3.68 -12.27
N CYS A 190 13.39 3.07 -11.31
CA CYS A 190 12.59 3.75 -10.29
C CYS A 190 13.25 3.70 -8.91
N ASP A 191 14.32 2.90 -8.75
CA ASP A 191 14.98 2.59 -7.47
C ASP A 191 15.39 3.84 -6.69
N GLN A 192 16.03 4.80 -7.36
CA GLN A 192 16.46 6.05 -6.72
C GLN A 192 15.28 6.90 -6.23
N GLY A 193 14.28 7.10 -7.09
CA GLY A 193 13.07 7.85 -6.73
C GLY A 193 12.30 7.16 -5.61
N ALA A 194 12.21 5.83 -5.65
CA ALA A 194 11.57 4.99 -4.64
C ALA A 194 12.28 5.09 -3.29
N SER A 195 13.61 5.02 -3.29
CA SER A 195 14.43 5.18 -2.09
C SER A 195 14.19 6.54 -1.43
N GLN A 196 14.26 7.62 -2.22
CA GLN A 196 14.10 8.97 -1.70
C GLN A 196 12.68 9.21 -1.17
N ALA A 197 11.67 8.73 -1.91
CA ALA A 197 10.27 8.85 -1.52
C ALA A 197 9.99 8.10 -0.20
N LEU A 198 10.54 6.89 -0.04
CA LEU A 198 10.44 6.13 1.20
C LEU A 198 11.10 6.88 2.37
N SER A 199 12.36 7.30 2.23
CA SER A 199 13.09 8.01 3.28
C SER A 199 12.35 9.29 3.72
N ASN A 200 11.92 10.12 2.77
CA ASN A 200 11.17 11.34 3.07
C ASN A 200 9.87 11.06 3.82
N TYR A 201 9.17 9.99 3.44
CA TYR A 201 7.92 9.63 4.09
C TYR A 201 8.14 9.04 5.48
N LEU A 202 9.18 8.22 5.68
CA LEU A 202 9.59 7.75 7.00
C LEU A 202 9.96 8.91 7.92
N LEU A 203 10.73 9.89 7.45
CA LEU A 203 11.02 11.11 8.21
C LEU A 203 9.73 11.85 8.61
N LYS A 204 8.77 11.97 7.69
CA LYS A 204 7.48 12.62 7.97
C LYS A 204 6.67 11.88 9.05
N ILE A 205 6.78 10.55 9.11
CA ILE A 205 6.05 9.71 10.06
C ILE A 205 6.74 9.68 11.44
N PHE A 206 8.08 9.54 11.46
CA PHE A 206 8.85 9.28 12.67
C PHE A 206 9.47 10.52 13.31
N THR A 207 9.50 11.65 12.61
CA THR A 207 9.80 12.94 13.22
C THR A 207 8.55 13.41 13.93
N PRO A 208 8.60 13.65 15.25
CA PRO A 208 7.48 14.22 15.98
C PRO A 208 7.01 15.48 15.27
N ALA A 209 5.71 15.64 15.06
CA ALA A 209 5.17 16.91 14.62
C ALA A 209 5.64 17.95 15.65
N VAL A 210 6.50 18.88 15.23
CA VAL A 210 6.93 20.00 16.07
C VAL A 210 5.66 20.60 16.64
N ARG A 211 5.52 20.54 17.96
CA ARG A 211 4.38 21.11 18.69
C ARG A 211 4.28 22.58 18.30
N GLN A 212 3.30 22.90 17.45
CA GLN A 212 2.78 24.25 17.32
C GLN A 212 1.65 24.40 18.33
#